data_AF-A0A418RCQ7-F1
#
_entry.id   AF-A0A418RCQ7-F1
#
_cell.length_a   1.000
_cell.length_b   1.000
_cell.length_c   1.000
_cell.angle_alpha   90.00
_cell.angle_beta   90.00
_cell.angle_gamma   90.00
#
_symmetry.space_group_name_H-M   'P 1'
#
loop_
_entity.id
_entity.type
_entity.pdbx_description
1 polymer ?
#
loop_
_entity_poly.entity_id
_entity_poly.type
_entity_poly.pdbx_seq_one_letter_code
_entity_poly.pdbx_strand_id
1 'polypeptide(L)'
;MTTLPAVHPLNISRLRDFAHGYLQEVQRLNLDTSPATRRHLPELFLTFNEQGPSTLTLHVFPDPALDQWKELHSKLGSLVRQHLDGDVRGVIHDVEERASMYDTLQRAGPSRYLHPAALRALSEIQVGRDAYGRLYGGLLTLHVLGGALLTAGFWLLPDGSGPGELVYLSVFWVVLVAISYLIVTLPLRLPGVYSALARPRLRAFAAILADCQVAGRQGIDEGLAAELPASVMQRLSQLPAERPTAQDVLLRDEWRLAELWDLAHHAALELAKTPESSPAFATATRHTEQLLDSVVEAFAERHTNAPSTMHHVQEKIELHARALGVSVPPARTRHLSSLSHASGETP
;
A
#
# COMPACT_ATOMS: atom_id res chain seq x y z
N MET A 1 9.41 -11.40 10.86
CA MET A 1 9.22 -10.88 9.49
C MET A 1 7.95 -11.50 8.93
N THR A 2 6.83 -10.78 8.95
CA THR A 2 5.62 -11.22 8.24
C THR A 2 5.86 -11.04 6.75
N THR A 3 6.02 -12.14 6.03
CA THR A 3 6.12 -12.15 4.58
C THR A 3 4.81 -11.61 4.01
N LEU A 4 4.86 -10.45 3.34
CA LEU A 4 3.70 -9.89 2.65
C LEU A 4 3.12 -10.99 1.72
N PRO A 5 1.79 -11.18 1.71
CA PRO A 5 1.18 -12.22 0.89
C PRO A 5 1.47 -11.97 -0.60
N ALA A 6 1.54 -13.05 -1.38
CA ALA A 6 1.93 -12.98 -2.78
C ALA A 6 0.90 -12.17 -3.60
N VAL A 7 1.32 -11.02 -4.14
CA VAL A 7 0.48 -10.17 -4.98
C VAL A 7 0.77 -10.41 -6.46
N HIS A 8 -0.30 -10.58 -7.24
CA HIS A 8 -0.18 -10.77 -8.68
C HIS A 8 0.31 -9.46 -9.38
N PRO A 9 1.24 -9.52 -10.36
CA PRO A 9 1.78 -8.33 -11.04
C PRO A 9 0.73 -7.46 -11.75
N LEU A 10 -0.38 -8.05 -12.18
CA LEU A 10 -1.50 -7.30 -12.76
C LEU A 10 -2.13 -6.39 -11.72
N ASN A 11 -2.28 -6.85 -10.48
CA ASN A 11 -2.86 -6.08 -9.38
C ASN A 11 -1.98 -4.88 -9.03
N ILE A 12 -0.65 -5.05 -9.11
CA ILE A 12 0.30 -3.94 -8.95
C ILE A 12 0.13 -2.92 -10.08
N SER A 13 -0.12 -3.37 -11.31
CA SER A 13 -0.35 -2.47 -12.46
C SER A 13 -1.62 -1.66 -12.28
N ARG A 14 -2.70 -2.33 -11.86
CA ARG A 14 -4.00 -1.73 -11.56
C ARG A 14 -3.90 -0.68 -10.46
N LEU A 15 -3.20 -1.00 -9.38
CA LEU A 15 -2.92 -0.07 -8.29
C LEU A 15 -2.06 1.13 -8.75
N ARG A 16 -1.06 0.88 -9.60
CA ARG A 16 -0.24 1.92 -10.23
C ARG A 16 -1.08 2.87 -11.08
N ASP A 17 -1.95 2.34 -11.92
CA ASP A 17 -2.79 3.15 -12.83
C ASP A 17 -3.83 3.95 -12.04
N PHE A 18 -4.44 3.33 -11.02
CA PHE A 18 -5.29 4.02 -10.06
C PHE A 18 -4.54 5.18 -9.39
N ALA A 19 -3.35 4.93 -8.82
CA ALA A 19 -2.57 5.96 -8.12
C ALA A 19 -2.17 7.10 -9.06
N HIS A 20 -1.80 6.77 -10.30
CA HIS A 20 -1.48 7.76 -11.33
C HIS A 20 -2.70 8.64 -11.66
N GLY A 21 -3.85 8.03 -11.94
CA GLY A 21 -5.09 8.77 -12.24
C GLY A 21 -5.58 9.60 -11.06
N TYR A 22 -5.46 9.09 -9.83
CA TYR A 22 -5.79 9.83 -8.61
C TYR A 22 -4.91 11.07 -8.44
N LEU A 23 -3.58 10.93 -8.58
CA LEU A 23 -2.65 12.05 -8.44
C LEU A 23 -2.85 13.11 -9.54
N GLN A 24 -3.14 12.69 -10.77
CA GLN A 24 -3.50 13.62 -11.85
C GLN A 24 -4.76 14.41 -11.51
N GLU A 25 -5.77 13.77 -10.92
CA GLU A 25 -6.99 14.45 -10.55
C GLU A 25 -6.77 15.43 -9.38
N VAL A 26 -6.02 15.02 -8.36
CA VAL A 26 -5.61 15.89 -7.24
C VAL A 26 -4.92 17.14 -7.77
N GLN A 27 -4.02 16.99 -8.74
CA GLN A 27 -3.33 18.10 -9.38
C GLN A 27 -4.28 18.97 -10.22
N ARG A 28 -5.17 18.37 -11.02
CA ARG A 28 -6.18 19.08 -11.83
C ARG A 28 -7.08 19.96 -10.96
N LEU A 29 -7.44 19.45 -9.79
CA LEU A 29 -8.28 20.13 -8.79
C LEU A 29 -7.49 21.11 -7.89
N ASN A 30 -6.18 21.25 -8.12
CA ASN A 30 -5.27 22.09 -7.32
C ASN A 30 -5.24 21.72 -5.82
N LEU A 31 -5.52 20.46 -5.49
CA LEU A 31 -5.59 19.98 -4.11
C LEU A 31 -4.22 19.66 -3.50
N ASP A 32 -3.15 19.68 -4.30
CA ASP A 32 -1.76 19.50 -3.88
C ASP A 32 -0.97 20.81 -3.67
N THR A 33 -1.59 21.95 -3.98
CA THR A 33 -0.91 23.26 -4.02
C THR A 33 -0.44 23.78 -2.66
N SER A 34 -1.11 23.41 -1.57
CA SER A 34 -0.74 23.84 -0.21
C SER A 34 -0.75 22.68 0.79
N PRO A 35 0.06 22.73 1.87
CA PRO A 35 -0.04 21.77 2.96
C PRO A 35 -1.43 21.76 3.61
N ALA A 36 -2.12 22.90 3.65
CA ALA A 36 -3.47 23.01 4.22
C ALA A 36 -4.48 22.19 3.40
N THR A 37 -4.47 22.31 2.09
CA THR A 37 -5.37 21.58 1.19
C THR A 37 -5.03 20.09 1.12
N ARG A 38 -3.74 19.75 1.12
CA ARG A 38 -3.27 18.36 1.12
C ARG A 38 -3.72 17.55 2.34
N ARG A 39 -3.97 18.21 3.47
CA ARG A 39 -4.47 17.56 4.70
C ARG A 39 -5.87 17.01 4.57
N HIS A 40 -6.66 17.58 3.67
CA HIS A 40 -8.03 17.16 3.43
C HIS A 40 -8.16 16.18 2.27
N LEU A 41 -7.03 15.69 1.74
CA LEU A 41 -7.07 14.60 0.78
C LEU A 41 -7.54 13.31 1.46
N PRO A 42 -8.28 12.46 0.73
CA PRO A 42 -8.70 11.16 1.23
C PRO A 42 -7.53 10.32 1.73
N GLU A 43 -7.81 9.49 2.73
CA GLU A 43 -6.85 8.50 3.22
C GLU A 43 -7.05 7.18 2.50
N LEU A 44 -5.95 6.56 2.08
CA LEU A 44 -5.97 5.33 1.31
C LEU A 44 -5.27 4.23 2.09
N PHE A 45 -5.96 3.11 2.31
CA PHE A 45 -5.42 1.94 3.00
C PHE A 45 -5.54 0.71 2.12
N LEU A 46 -4.45 -0.03 2.00
CA LEU A 46 -4.40 -1.28 1.26
C LEU A 46 -4.42 -2.47 2.23
N THR A 47 -5.52 -3.21 2.24
CA THR A 47 -5.71 -4.41 3.06
C THR A 47 -5.41 -5.65 2.24
N PHE A 48 -4.68 -6.59 2.83
CA PHE A 48 -4.42 -7.90 2.22
C PHE A 48 -5.44 -8.90 2.78
N ASN A 49 -6.34 -9.37 1.93
CA ASN A 49 -7.36 -10.32 2.37
C ASN A 49 -6.82 -11.75 2.22
N GLU A 50 -6.72 -12.47 3.33
CA GLU A 50 -6.28 -13.87 3.32
C GLU A 50 -7.42 -14.85 3.03
N GLN A 51 -8.68 -14.42 3.22
CA GLN A 51 -9.87 -15.29 3.17
C GLN A 51 -10.97 -14.81 2.20
N GLY A 52 -10.73 -13.72 1.46
CA GLY A 52 -11.71 -13.11 0.56
C GLY A 52 -11.54 -13.48 -0.92
N PRO A 53 -12.55 -13.23 -1.77
CA PRO A 53 -12.48 -13.49 -3.22
C PRO A 53 -11.48 -12.56 -3.95
N SER A 54 -11.21 -11.37 -3.40
CA SER A 54 -10.18 -10.46 -3.88
C SER A 54 -8.97 -10.53 -2.96
N THR A 55 -7.76 -10.65 -3.52
CA THR A 55 -6.50 -10.70 -2.76
C THR A 55 -6.15 -9.39 -2.05
N LEU A 56 -6.70 -8.27 -2.53
CA LEU A 56 -6.43 -6.93 -2.02
C LEU A 56 -7.71 -6.11 -1.96
N THR A 57 -7.85 -5.30 -0.92
CA THR A 57 -8.87 -4.23 -0.83
C THR A 57 -8.18 -2.88 -0.67
N LEU A 58 -8.48 -1.92 -1.53
CA LEU A 58 -8.12 -0.52 -1.36
C LEU A 58 -9.30 0.22 -0.74
N HIS A 59 -9.16 0.62 0.51
CA HIS A 59 -10.12 1.45 1.23
C HIS A 59 -9.77 2.93 1.03
N VAL A 60 -10.76 3.73 0.67
CA VAL A 60 -10.64 5.18 0.51
C VAL A 60 -11.57 5.85 1.51
N PHE A 61 -11.00 6.56 2.48
CA PHE A 61 -11.75 7.28 3.50
C PHE A 61 -11.77 8.79 3.21
N PRO A 62 -12.94 9.39 2.97
CA PRO A 62 -13.08 10.83 2.75
C PRO A 62 -12.58 11.67 3.92
N ASP A 63 -12.13 12.90 3.68
CA ASP A 63 -12.13 13.95 4.72
C ASP A 63 -13.38 14.85 4.55
N PRO A 64 -14.24 14.98 5.58
CA PRO A 64 -15.41 15.88 5.53
C PRO A 64 -15.07 17.35 5.24
N ALA A 65 -13.86 17.80 5.55
CA ALA A 65 -13.44 19.19 5.38
C ALA A 65 -12.95 19.52 3.95
N LEU A 66 -12.99 18.56 3.02
CA LEU A 66 -12.62 18.81 1.64
C LEU A 66 -13.79 19.39 0.83
N ASP A 67 -13.76 20.70 0.57
CA ASP A 67 -14.80 21.40 -0.20
C ASP A 67 -15.06 20.79 -1.59
N GLN A 68 -14.01 20.26 -2.23
CA GLN A 68 -14.07 19.64 -3.56
C GLN A 68 -14.30 18.12 -3.52
N TRP A 69 -14.67 17.57 -2.35
CA TRP A 69 -14.87 16.13 -2.18
C TRP A 69 -15.83 15.55 -3.20
N LYS A 70 -16.93 16.23 -3.53
CA LYS A 70 -17.92 15.72 -4.50
C LYS A 70 -17.33 15.46 -5.88
N GLU A 71 -16.46 16.36 -6.36
CA GLU A 71 -15.82 16.23 -7.68
C GLU A 71 -14.75 15.13 -7.65
N LEU A 72 -13.89 15.14 -6.62
CA LEU A 72 -12.88 14.11 -6.42
C LEU A 72 -13.51 12.71 -6.22
N HIS A 73 -14.60 12.62 -5.48
CA HIS A 73 -15.34 11.38 -5.19
C HIS A 73 -15.91 10.76 -6.47
N SER A 74 -16.55 11.57 -7.32
CA SER A 74 -17.05 11.10 -8.62
C SER A 74 -15.92 10.50 -9.46
N LYS A 75 -14.77 11.19 -9.50
CA LYS A 75 -13.60 10.68 -10.23
C LYS A 75 -13.01 9.43 -9.59
N LEU A 76 -12.90 9.37 -8.26
CA LEU A 76 -12.45 8.20 -7.53
C LEU A 76 -13.32 6.98 -7.85
N GLY A 77 -14.65 7.15 -7.86
CA GLY A 77 -15.58 6.09 -8.26
C GLY A 77 -15.37 5.61 -9.70
N SER A 78 -14.99 6.51 -10.62
CA SER A 78 -14.58 6.13 -11.97
C SER A 78 -13.24 5.38 -11.99
N LEU A 79 -12.23 5.84 -11.25
CA LEU A 79 -10.91 5.22 -11.20
C LEU A 79 -10.95 3.82 -10.57
N VAL A 80 -11.73 3.64 -9.50
CA VAL A 80 -11.98 2.34 -8.87
C VAL A 80 -12.57 1.38 -9.90
N ARG A 81 -13.64 1.78 -10.59
CA ARG A 81 -14.29 0.93 -11.61
C ARG A 81 -13.39 0.62 -12.80
N GLN A 82 -12.60 1.60 -13.24
CA GLN A 82 -11.74 1.46 -14.41
C GLN A 82 -10.53 0.57 -14.14
N HIS A 83 -9.92 0.67 -12.95
CA HIS A 83 -8.62 0.08 -12.69
C HIS A 83 -8.65 -1.06 -11.69
N LEU A 84 -9.55 -1.06 -10.71
CA LEU A 84 -9.47 -2.01 -9.60
C LEU A 84 -10.41 -3.21 -9.82
N ASP A 85 -11.64 -3.00 -10.30
CA ASP A 85 -12.67 -4.03 -10.44
C ASP A 85 -12.15 -5.40 -10.94
N GLY A 86 -12.33 -6.42 -10.10
CA GLY A 86 -11.75 -7.77 -10.24
C GLY A 86 -10.94 -8.18 -9.01
N ASP A 87 -9.66 -8.50 -9.21
CA ASP A 87 -8.78 -9.08 -8.18
C ASP A 87 -8.31 -8.08 -7.09
N VAL A 88 -8.51 -6.78 -7.33
CA VAL A 88 -8.31 -5.70 -6.35
C VAL A 88 -9.65 -5.01 -6.12
N ARG A 89 -10.21 -5.13 -4.92
CA ARG A 89 -11.47 -4.46 -4.60
C ARG A 89 -11.19 -3.00 -4.21
N GLY A 90 -11.84 -2.03 -4.84
CA GLY A 90 -11.85 -0.65 -4.33
C GLY A 90 -13.13 -0.39 -3.53
N VAL A 91 -13.00 0.18 -2.34
CA VAL A 91 -14.12 0.58 -1.47
C VAL A 91 -13.93 2.04 -1.12
N ILE A 92 -14.89 2.87 -1.52
CA ILE A 92 -14.96 4.26 -1.08
C ILE A 92 -15.97 4.29 0.06
N HIS A 93 -15.51 4.67 1.24
CA HIS A 93 -16.31 4.71 2.44
C HIS A 93 -17.10 6.00 2.53
N ASP A 94 -18.21 5.95 3.26
CA ASP A 94 -18.97 7.14 3.61
C ASP A 94 -18.21 7.96 4.66
N VAL A 95 -18.50 9.26 4.73
CA VAL A 95 -17.83 10.20 5.66
C VAL A 95 -18.06 9.78 7.11
N GLU A 96 -19.25 9.28 7.41
CA GLU A 96 -19.69 8.82 8.71
C GLU A 96 -18.91 7.58 9.18
N GLU A 97 -18.42 6.76 8.25
CA GLU A 97 -17.65 5.54 8.56
C GLU A 97 -16.20 5.86 8.98
N ARG A 98 -15.74 7.09 8.78
CA ARG A 98 -14.36 7.53 9.09
C ARG A 98 -14.01 7.32 10.57
N ALA A 99 -14.95 7.55 11.49
CA ALA A 99 -14.72 7.33 12.92
C ALA A 99 -14.44 5.85 13.25
N SER A 100 -15.04 4.94 12.49
CA SER A 100 -14.88 3.48 12.63
C SER A 100 -13.87 2.87 11.65
N MET A 101 -13.07 3.70 10.98
CA MET A 101 -12.11 3.28 9.97
C MET A 101 -11.13 2.21 10.50
N TYR A 102 -10.56 2.45 11.68
CA TYR A 102 -9.57 1.53 12.23
C TYR A 102 -10.17 0.19 12.64
N ASP A 103 -11.38 0.18 13.21
CA ASP A 103 -12.13 -1.06 13.49
C ASP A 103 -12.42 -1.83 12.20
N THR A 104 -12.72 -1.11 11.12
CA THR A 104 -12.97 -1.69 9.79
C THR A 104 -11.71 -2.36 9.25
N LEU A 105 -10.56 -1.68 9.30
CA LEU A 105 -9.27 -2.22 8.86
C LEU A 105 -8.83 -3.41 9.73
N GLN A 106 -9.04 -3.32 11.05
CA GLN A 106 -8.70 -4.38 12.00
C GLN A 106 -9.46 -5.69 11.70
N ARG A 107 -10.74 -5.61 11.32
CA ARG A 107 -11.55 -6.77 10.95
C ARG A 107 -11.23 -7.28 9.54
N ALA A 108 -10.79 -6.41 8.64
CA ALA A 108 -10.54 -6.74 7.24
C ALA A 108 -9.21 -7.48 7.01
N GLY A 109 -8.21 -7.26 7.87
CA GLY A 109 -6.93 -7.95 7.82
C GLY A 109 -5.73 -7.00 7.90
N PRO A 110 -4.50 -7.49 7.65
CA PRO A 110 -3.31 -6.65 7.67
C PRO A 110 -3.45 -5.53 6.64
N SER A 111 -3.40 -4.28 7.12
CA SER A 111 -3.66 -3.10 6.31
C SER A 111 -2.44 -2.18 6.25
N ARG A 112 -2.24 -1.49 5.12
CA ARG A 112 -1.14 -0.57 4.88
C ARG A 112 -1.62 0.82 4.50
N TYR A 113 -1.24 1.85 5.23
CA TYR A 113 -1.55 3.23 4.85
C TYR A 113 -0.66 3.67 3.68
N LEU A 114 -1.29 4.05 2.57
CA LEU A 114 -0.63 4.54 1.36
C LEU A 114 -0.48 6.07 1.44
N HIS A 115 0.57 6.52 2.13
CA HIS A 115 0.87 7.95 2.22
C HIS A 115 1.18 8.56 0.84
N PRO A 116 1.10 9.90 0.66
CA PRO A 116 1.24 10.54 -0.65
C PRO A 116 2.52 10.17 -1.43
N ALA A 117 3.66 10.03 -0.73
CA ALA A 117 4.91 9.59 -1.36
C ALA A 117 4.86 8.12 -1.83
N ALA A 118 4.17 7.22 -1.12
CA ALA A 118 3.98 5.83 -1.54
C ALA A 118 3.05 5.77 -2.76
N LEU A 119 1.99 6.57 -2.80
CA LEU A 119 1.12 6.71 -3.97
C LEU A 119 1.90 7.22 -5.19
N ARG A 120 2.79 8.20 -5.00
CA ARG A 120 3.66 8.71 -6.07
C ARG A 120 4.61 7.61 -6.57
N ALA A 121 5.35 6.96 -5.67
CA ALA A 121 6.25 5.86 -6.03
C ALA A 121 5.51 4.71 -6.73
N LEU A 122 4.30 4.39 -6.28
CA LEU A 122 3.41 3.40 -6.89
C LEU A 122 3.03 3.80 -8.32
N SER A 123 2.69 5.08 -8.55
CA SER A 123 2.35 5.63 -9.88
C SER A 123 3.52 5.57 -10.88
N GLU A 124 4.76 5.53 -10.38
CA GLU A 124 6.00 5.54 -11.14
C GLU A 124 6.56 4.14 -11.42
N ILE A 125 5.94 3.07 -10.87
CA ILE A 125 6.34 1.70 -11.17
C ILE A 125 6.29 1.46 -12.69
N GLN A 126 7.38 0.93 -13.24
CA GLN A 126 7.48 0.64 -14.67
C GLN A 126 6.77 -0.67 -15.03
N VAL A 127 5.55 -0.56 -15.56
CA VAL A 127 4.69 -1.71 -15.91
C VAL A 127 4.91 -2.19 -17.36
N GLY A 128 5.40 -1.34 -18.26
CA GLY A 128 5.58 -1.66 -19.69
C GLY A 128 7.02 -2.03 -20.11
N ARG A 129 8.00 -1.86 -19.23
CA ARG A 129 9.43 -2.09 -19.54
C ARG A 129 9.98 -3.38 -18.93
N ASP A 130 9.27 -3.98 -17.98
CA ASP A 130 9.64 -5.30 -17.46
C ASP A 130 9.31 -6.41 -18.47
N ALA A 131 9.89 -7.60 -18.28
CA ALA A 131 9.73 -8.71 -19.22
C ALA A 131 8.26 -9.15 -19.33
N TYR A 132 7.52 -9.10 -18.21
CA TYR A 132 6.08 -9.36 -18.18
C TYR A 132 5.29 -8.36 -19.05
N GLY A 133 5.52 -7.05 -18.88
CA GLY A 133 4.86 -5.99 -19.62
C GLY A 133 5.16 -6.02 -21.11
N ARG A 134 6.42 -6.32 -21.49
CA ARG A 134 6.79 -6.47 -22.91
C ARG A 134 6.12 -7.66 -23.58
N LEU A 135 6.03 -8.80 -22.88
CA LEU A 135 5.33 -9.98 -23.40
C LEU A 135 3.83 -9.73 -23.54
N TYR A 136 3.21 -9.16 -22.50
CA TYR A 136 1.78 -8.86 -22.52
C TYR A 136 1.42 -7.79 -23.57
N GLY A 137 2.19 -6.70 -23.62
CA GLY A 137 2.01 -5.63 -24.60
C GLY A 137 2.27 -6.10 -26.03
N GLY A 138 3.34 -6.87 -26.26
CA GLY A 138 3.63 -7.45 -27.57
C GLY A 138 2.54 -8.40 -28.04
N LEU A 139 1.97 -9.20 -27.14
CA LEU A 139 0.82 -10.06 -27.42
C LEU A 139 -0.38 -9.23 -27.85
N LEU A 140 -0.73 -8.18 -27.09
CA LEU A 140 -1.83 -7.28 -27.43
C LEU A 140 -1.62 -6.63 -28.81
N THR A 141 -0.42 -6.09 -29.06
CA THR A 141 -0.07 -5.50 -30.36
C THR A 141 -0.21 -6.49 -31.51
N LEU A 142 0.25 -7.74 -31.33
CA LEU A 142 0.10 -8.80 -32.34
C LEU A 142 -1.37 -9.07 -32.66
N HIS A 143 -2.25 -9.13 -31.65
CA HIS A 143 -3.67 -9.34 -31.85
C HIS A 143 -4.34 -8.15 -32.55
N VAL A 144 -4.02 -6.92 -32.14
CA VAL A 144 -4.58 -5.71 -32.77
C VAL A 144 -4.16 -5.60 -34.24
N LEU A 145 -2.86 -5.80 -34.52
CA LEU A 145 -2.35 -5.78 -35.90
C LEU A 145 -2.94 -6.91 -36.73
N GLY A 146 -2.99 -8.13 -36.18
CA GLY A 146 -3.63 -9.25 -36.84
C GLY A 146 -5.09 -8.96 -37.15
N GLY A 147 -5.85 -8.40 -36.21
CA GLY A 147 -7.26 -8.04 -36.39
C GLY A 147 -7.44 -6.98 -37.47
N ALA A 148 -6.59 -5.95 -37.46
CA ALA A 148 -6.58 -4.90 -38.49
C ALA A 148 -6.27 -5.46 -39.89
N LEU A 149 -5.32 -6.40 -39.99
CA LEU A 149 -5.00 -7.09 -41.24
C LEU A 149 -6.16 -7.97 -41.74
N LEU A 150 -6.87 -8.64 -40.82
CA LEU A 150 -8.10 -9.37 -41.13
C LEU A 150 -9.16 -8.45 -41.73
N THR A 151 -9.40 -7.29 -41.08
CA THR A 151 -10.36 -6.30 -41.55
C THR A 151 -9.94 -5.70 -42.89
N ALA A 152 -8.66 -5.36 -43.06
CA ALA A 152 -8.14 -4.87 -44.34
C ALA A 152 -8.29 -5.91 -45.45
N GLY A 153 -8.01 -7.19 -45.15
CA GLY A 153 -8.25 -8.30 -46.05
C GLY A 153 -9.71 -8.40 -46.48
N PHE A 154 -10.65 -8.19 -45.56
CA PHE A 154 -12.09 -8.15 -45.87
C PHE A 154 -12.47 -7.05 -46.87
N TRP A 155 -11.86 -5.86 -46.73
CA TRP A 155 -12.15 -4.69 -47.58
C TRP A 155 -11.43 -4.69 -48.94
N LEU A 156 -10.32 -5.43 -49.06
CA LEU A 156 -9.48 -5.47 -50.26
C LEU A 156 -9.76 -6.67 -51.16
N LEU A 157 -10.72 -7.52 -50.79
CA LEU A 157 -11.13 -8.66 -51.61
C LEU A 157 -11.84 -8.15 -52.89
N PRO A 158 -11.39 -8.57 -54.09
CA PRO A 158 -12.01 -8.16 -55.33
C PRO A 158 -13.44 -8.73 -55.46
N ASP A 159 -14.35 -7.96 -56.05
CA ASP A 159 -15.72 -8.39 -56.33
C ASP A 159 -15.72 -9.73 -57.09
N GLY A 160 -16.09 -10.82 -56.39
CA GLY A 160 -16.06 -12.19 -56.92
C GLY A 160 -15.21 -13.19 -56.12
N SER A 161 -14.47 -12.74 -55.10
CA SER A 161 -13.82 -13.63 -54.13
C SER A 161 -14.84 -14.53 -53.42
N GLY A 162 -14.65 -15.85 -53.50
CA GLY A 162 -15.56 -16.82 -52.91
C GLY A 162 -15.45 -16.87 -51.38
N PRO A 163 -16.47 -17.41 -50.68
CA PRO A 163 -16.47 -17.55 -49.22
C PRO A 163 -15.28 -18.35 -48.67
N GLY A 164 -14.61 -19.15 -49.51
CA GLY A 164 -13.43 -19.94 -49.13
C GLY A 164 -12.25 -19.08 -48.66
N GLU A 165 -11.95 -17.96 -49.32
CA GLU A 165 -10.80 -17.10 -48.98
C GLU A 165 -10.98 -16.42 -47.61
N LEU A 166 -12.22 -16.02 -47.29
CA LEU A 166 -12.60 -15.51 -45.98
C LEU A 166 -12.50 -16.58 -44.88
N VAL A 167 -12.86 -17.82 -45.19
CA VAL A 167 -12.71 -18.96 -44.26
C VAL A 167 -11.23 -19.22 -43.97
N TYR A 168 -10.36 -19.23 -44.99
CA TYR A 168 -8.91 -19.42 -44.78
C TYR A 168 -8.30 -18.31 -43.92
N LEU A 169 -8.63 -17.06 -44.19
CA LEU A 169 -8.12 -15.91 -43.42
C LEU A 169 -8.60 -15.96 -41.96
N SER A 170 -9.87 -16.33 -41.74
CA SER A 170 -10.46 -16.50 -40.41
C SER A 170 -9.83 -17.67 -39.65
N VAL A 171 -9.65 -18.82 -40.30
CA VAL A 171 -9.00 -20.00 -39.69
C VAL A 171 -7.54 -19.71 -39.34
N PHE A 172 -6.79 -19.06 -40.23
CA PHE A 172 -5.42 -18.64 -39.95
C PHE A 172 -5.35 -17.76 -38.70
N TRP A 173 -6.29 -16.83 -38.56
CA TRP A 173 -6.32 -15.94 -37.40
C TRP A 173 -6.69 -16.65 -36.10
N VAL A 174 -7.68 -17.55 -36.13
CA VAL A 174 -8.05 -18.40 -34.98
C VAL A 174 -6.84 -19.24 -34.54
N VAL A 175 -6.09 -19.81 -35.49
CA VAL A 175 -4.86 -20.57 -35.20
C VAL A 175 -3.78 -19.67 -34.60
N LEU A 176 -3.58 -18.46 -35.13
CA LEU A 176 -2.63 -17.48 -34.59
C LEU A 176 -2.96 -17.14 -33.13
N VAL A 177 -4.23 -16.88 -32.82
CA VAL A 177 -4.66 -16.65 -31.43
C VAL A 177 -4.46 -17.88 -30.57
N ALA A 178 -4.86 -19.06 -31.02
CA ALA A 178 -4.70 -20.28 -30.26
C ALA A 178 -3.22 -20.55 -29.92
N ILE A 179 -2.31 -20.38 -30.88
CA ILE A 179 -0.86 -20.50 -30.69
C ILE A 179 -0.36 -19.44 -29.71
N SER A 180 -0.77 -18.18 -29.89
CA SER A 180 -0.35 -17.09 -29.00
C SER A 180 -0.83 -17.30 -27.56
N TYR A 181 -2.03 -17.85 -27.38
CA TYR A 181 -2.58 -18.22 -26.08
C TYR A 181 -1.80 -19.38 -25.44
N LEU A 182 -1.46 -20.41 -26.21
CA LEU A 182 -0.72 -21.58 -25.73
C LEU A 182 0.75 -21.26 -25.39
N ILE A 183 1.42 -20.42 -26.17
CA ILE A 183 2.85 -20.12 -26.01
C ILE A 183 3.08 -18.99 -25.00
N VAL A 184 2.16 -18.02 -24.89
CA VAL A 184 2.37 -16.83 -24.06
C VAL A 184 1.46 -16.85 -22.84
N THR A 185 0.16 -17.05 -23.02
CA THR A 185 -0.81 -16.96 -21.92
C THR A 185 -0.72 -18.15 -20.95
N LEU A 186 -0.54 -19.37 -21.47
CA LEU A 186 -0.46 -20.58 -20.64
C LEU A 186 0.79 -20.59 -19.73
N PRO A 187 2.01 -20.25 -20.20
CA PRO A 187 3.17 -20.17 -19.32
C PRO A 187 3.07 -19.03 -18.31
N LEU A 188 2.42 -17.91 -18.65
CA LEU A 188 2.16 -16.82 -17.72
C LEU A 188 1.18 -17.20 -16.60
N ARG A 189 0.41 -18.29 -16.74
CA ARG A 189 -0.41 -18.84 -15.64
C ARG A 189 0.41 -19.62 -14.62
N LEU A 190 1.67 -19.95 -14.91
CA LEU A 190 2.56 -20.63 -13.96
C LEU A 190 3.14 -19.62 -12.95
N PRO A 191 2.95 -19.82 -11.63
CA PRO A 191 3.39 -18.87 -10.62
C PRO A 191 4.89 -18.51 -10.66
N GLY A 192 5.74 -19.50 -10.95
CA GLY A 192 7.19 -19.29 -11.06
C GLY A 192 7.61 -18.47 -12.28
N VAL A 193 6.88 -18.57 -13.39
CA VAL A 193 7.22 -17.90 -14.65
C VAL A 193 6.85 -16.43 -14.58
N TYR A 194 5.62 -16.09 -14.14
CA TYR A 194 5.25 -14.67 -14.03
C TYR A 194 6.06 -13.97 -12.93
N SER A 195 6.35 -14.63 -11.79
CA SER A 195 7.12 -14.03 -10.70
C SER A 195 8.57 -13.77 -11.11
N ALA A 196 9.16 -14.61 -11.96
CA ALA A 196 10.46 -14.36 -12.57
C ALA A 196 10.41 -13.16 -13.53
N LEU A 197 9.41 -13.11 -14.43
CA LEU A 197 9.26 -12.06 -15.44
C LEU A 197 8.89 -10.69 -14.85
N ALA A 198 8.17 -10.67 -13.73
CA ALA A 198 7.73 -9.47 -13.02
C ALA A 198 8.57 -9.16 -11.77
N ARG A 199 9.70 -9.84 -11.57
CA ARG A 199 10.56 -9.68 -10.39
C ARG A 199 10.93 -8.22 -10.06
N PRO A 200 11.28 -7.35 -11.04
CA PRO A 200 11.56 -5.94 -10.75
C PRO A 200 10.35 -5.21 -10.17
N ARG A 201 9.16 -5.43 -10.74
CA ARG A 201 7.89 -4.85 -10.30
C ARG A 201 7.51 -5.31 -8.89
N LEU A 202 7.64 -6.61 -8.63
CA LEU A 202 7.37 -7.20 -7.31
C LEU A 202 8.30 -6.63 -6.23
N ARG A 203 9.59 -6.45 -6.55
CA ARG A 203 10.56 -5.83 -5.63
C ARG A 203 10.25 -4.36 -5.36
N ALA A 204 9.93 -3.58 -6.40
CA ALA A 204 9.57 -2.17 -6.26
C ALA A 204 8.31 -2.02 -5.39
N PHE A 205 7.29 -2.82 -5.64
CA PHE A 205 6.06 -2.81 -4.85
C PHE A 205 6.32 -3.22 -3.39
N ALA A 206 7.10 -4.27 -3.15
CA ALA A 206 7.47 -4.67 -1.80
C ALA A 206 8.26 -3.59 -1.04
N ALA A 207 9.16 -2.87 -1.73
CA ALA A 207 9.89 -1.74 -1.14
C ALA A 207 8.94 -0.60 -0.75
N ILE A 208 7.99 -0.24 -1.63
CA ILE A 208 6.97 0.77 -1.32
C ILE A 208 6.14 0.35 -0.10
N LEU A 209 5.70 -0.91 -0.05
CA LEU A 209 4.91 -1.41 1.08
C LEU A 209 5.71 -1.53 2.39
N ALA A 210 7.02 -1.76 2.31
CA ALA A 210 7.89 -1.74 3.48
C ALA A 210 7.97 -0.35 4.10
N ASP A 211 7.87 0.70 3.28
CA ASP A 211 7.82 2.10 3.72
C ASP A 211 6.42 2.53 4.19
N CYS A 212 5.37 1.76 3.85
CA CYS A 212 3.99 2.05 4.27
C CYS A 212 3.71 1.61 5.71
N GLN A 213 2.95 2.45 6.43
CA GLN A 213 2.53 2.17 7.81
C GLN A 213 1.65 0.93 7.86
N VAL A 214 1.78 0.11 8.90
CA VAL A 214 0.73 -0.86 9.23
C VAL A 214 -0.42 -0.11 9.91
N ALA A 215 -1.63 -0.28 9.41
CA ALA A 215 -2.85 0.25 10.00
C ALA A 215 -3.69 -0.88 10.62
N GLY A 216 -4.44 -0.57 11.67
CA GLY A 216 -5.39 -1.50 12.28
C GLY A 216 -4.76 -2.62 13.13
N ARG A 217 -3.64 -2.36 13.81
CA ARG A 217 -3.15 -3.31 14.83
C ARG A 217 -4.09 -3.29 16.04
N GLN A 218 -4.44 -4.49 16.51
CA GLN A 218 -5.37 -4.65 17.62
C GLN A 218 -4.81 -4.01 18.88
N GLY A 219 -5.63 -3.23 19.59
CA GLY A 219 -5.40 -2.95 21.01
C GLY A 219 -5.34 -4.27 21.79
N ILE A 220 -4.77 -4.22 22.99
CA ILE A 220 -4.71 -5.41 23.85
C ILE A 220 -6.13 -5.68 24.35
N ASP A 221 -6.68 -6.84 24.01
CA ASP A 221 -7.99 -7.28 24.49
C ASP A 221 -8.02 -7.35 26.03
N GLU A 222 -9.16 -7.10 26.66
CA GLU A 222 -9.29 -7.03 28.13
C GLU A 222 -8.81 -8.32 28.81
N GLY A 223 -9.05 -9.47 28.18
CA GLY A 223 -8.57 -10.77 28.67
C GLY A 223 -7.04 -10.91 28.64
N LEU A 224 -6.39 -10.41 27.58
CA LEU A 224 -4.92 -10.40 27.46
C LEU A 224 -4.29 -9.30 28.32
N ALA A 225 -4.99 -8.20 28.55
CA ALA A 225 -4.53 -7.13 29.43
C ALA A 225 -4.46 -7.59 30.89
N ALA A 226 -5.33 -8.52 31.30
CA ALA A 226 -5.30 -9.12 32.64
C ALA A 226 -4.06 -10.02 32.89
N GLU A 227 -3.47 -10.57 31.83
CA GLU A 227 -2.27 -11.42 31.88
C GLU A 227 -0.96 -10.60 31.92
N LEU A 228 -1.06 -9.26 31.83
CA LEU A 228 0.12 -8.40 31.83
C LEU A 228 0.60 -8.06 33.25
N PRO A 229 1.92 -7.97 33.48
CA PRO A 229 2.46 -7.43 34.71
C PRO A 229 1.93 -6.02 34.98
N ALA A 230 1.57 -5.73 36.24
CA ALA A 230 1.02 -4.42 36.64
C ALA A 230 1.94 -3.25 36.26
N SER A 231 3.25 -3.46 36.29
CA SER A 231 4.28 -2.49 35.88
C SER A 231 4.25 -2.16 34.39
N VAL A 232 3.84 -3.09 33.54
CA VAL A 232 3.66 -2.89 32.09
C VAL A 232 2.36 -2.13 31.83
N MET A 233 1.28 -2.52 32.51
CA MET A 233 -0.01 -1.83 32.41
C MET A 233 0.06 -0.37 32.86
N GLN A 234 0.80 -0.08 33.94
CA GLN A 234 1.02 1.29 34.41
C GLN A 234 1.74 2.18 33.39
N ARG A 235 2.59 1.60 32.53
CA ARG A 235 3.31 2.36 31.48
C ARG A 235 2.44 2.55 30.25
N LEU A 236 1.67 1.53 29.86
CA LEU A 236 0.70 1.65 28.77
C LEU A 236 -0.35 2.72 29.05
N SER A 237 -0.81 2.86 30.31
CA SER A 237 -1.78 3.90 30.68
C SER A 237 -1.23 5.32 30.63
N GLN A 238 0.09 5.50 30.52
CA GLN A 238 0.73 6.80 30.29
C GLN A 238 0.76 7.20 28.82
N LEU A 239 0.50 6.25 27.91
CA LEU A 239 0.32 6.54 26.49
C LEU A 239 -1.11 7.03 26.25
N PRO A 240 -1.34 7.79 25.16
CA PRO A 240 -2.69 8.12 24.76
C PRO A 240 -3.57 6.87 24.67
N ALA A 241 -4.76 6.94 25.27
CA ALA A 241 -5.72 5.83 25.26
C ALA A 241 -6.11 5.42 23.83
N GLU A 242 -6.15 6.40 22.93
CA GLU A 242 -6.35 6.19 21.51
C GLU A 242 -5.03 6.36 20.76
N ARG A 243 -4.79 5.47 19.82
CA ARG A 243 -3.69 5.59 18.86
C ARG A 243 -3.78 6.94 18.14
N PRO A 244 -2.69 7.71 18.02
CA PRO A 244 -2.68 8.93 17.23
C PRO A 244 -3.23 8.69 15.82
N THR A 245 -4.17 9.53 15.41
CA THR A 245 -4.91 9.35 14.16
C THR A 245 -4.04 9.71 12.95
N ALA A 246 -4.46 9.28 11.76
CA ALA A 246 -3.77 9.69 10.53
C ALA A 246 -3.83 11.21 10.30
N GLN A 247 -4.84 11.89 10.86
CA GLN A 247 -4.94 13.34 10.85
C GLN A 247 -3.91 13.99 11.79
N ASP A 248 -3.64 13.42 12.97
CA ASP A 248 -2.55 13.88 13.86
C ASP A 248 -1.17 13.73 13.18
N VAL A 249 -0.99 12.61 12.47
CA VAL A 249 0.20 12.30 11.69
C VAL A 249 0.44 13.33 10.57
N LEU A 250 -0.61 13.77 9.88
CA LEU A 250 -0.54 14.77 8.80
C LEU A 250 -0.47 16.22 9.31
N LEU A 251 -1.08 16.54 10.45
CA LEU A 251 -1.15 17.89 11.00
C LEU A 251 0.11 18.28 11.78
N ARG A 252 0.74 17.31 12.45
CA ARG A 252 1.82 17.57 13.42
C ARG A 252 3.12 16.82 13.12
N ASP A 253 3.20 16.14 11.97
CA ASP A 253 4.35 15.30 11.57
C ASP A 253 4.61 14.14 12.56
N GLU A 254 3.54 13.70 13.24
CA GLU A 254 3.56 12.75 14.37
C GLU A 254 3.48 11.29 13.94
N TRP A 255 3.78 11.02 12.66
CA TRP A 255 3.94 9.69 12.10
C TRP A 255 4.61 8.71 13.07
N ARG A 256 5.68 9.20 13.68
CA ARG A 256 6.52 8.43 14.58
C ARG A 256 5.83 8.09 15.90
N LEU A 257 4.99 8.98 16.43
CA LEU A 257 4.26 8.70 17.68
C LEU A 257 3.23 7.59 17.49
N ALA A 258 2.53 7.55 16.35
CA ALA A 258 1.64 6.45 16.01
C ALA A 258 2.39 5.11 15.92
N GLU A 259 3.57 5.09 15.30
CA GLU A 259 4.42 3.89 15.24
C GLU A 259 4.94 3.45 16.61
N LEU A 260 5.31 4.40 17.47
CA LEU A 260 5.76 4.11 18.82
C LEU A 260 4.61 3.58 19.69
N TRP A 261 3.41 4.12 19.52
CA TRP A 261 2.19 3.58 20.14
C TRP A 261 1.93 2.14 19.71
N ASP A 262 2.02 1.85 18.40
CA ASP A 262 1.84 0.50 17.85
C ASP A 262 2.92 -0.47 18.35
N LEU A 263 4.17 0.01 18.45
CA LEU A 263 5.31 -0.76 18.94
C LEU A 263 5.14 -1.14 20.41
N ALA A 264 4.71 -0.17 21.24
CA ALA A 264 4.40 -0.36 22.65
C ALA A 264 3.31 -1.41 22.88
N HIS A 265 2.17 -1.26 22.19
CA HIS A 265 1.04 -2.18 22.35
C HIS A 265 1.35 -3.58 21.80
N HIS A 266 2.12 -3.68 20.71
CA HIS A 266 2.55 -4.98 20.19
C HIS A 266 3.51 -5.70 21.12
N ALA A 267 4.51 -5.01 21.69
CA ALA A 267 5.44 -5.60 22.65
C ALA A 267 4.73 -6.13 23.90
N ALA A 268 3.74 -5.39 24.40
CA ALA A 268 2.90 -5.84 25.50
C ALA A 268 2.01 -7.03 25.08
N LEU A 269 1.41 -7.02 23.90
CA LEU A 269 0.63 -8.15 23.40
C LEU A 269 1.46 -9.45 23.31
N GLU A 270 2.70 -9.37 22.82
CA GLU A 270 3.60 -10.54 22.75
C GLU A 270 4.04 -11.01 24.14
N LEU A 271 4.21 -10.09 25.11
CA LEU A 271 4.46 -10.45 26.50
C LEU A 271 3.27 -11.18 27.12
N ALA A 272 2.04 -10.69 26.90
CA ALA A 272 0.82 -11.32 27.42
C ALA A 272 0.61 -12.75 26.88
N LYS A 273 1.13 -13.05 25.69
CA LYS A 273 1.14 -14.42 25.12
C LYS A 273 2.23 -15.31 25.69
N THR A 274 3.22 -14.75 26.37
CA THR A 274 4.35 -15.49 26.94
C THR A 274 3.96 -15.99 28.33
N PRO A 275 3.93 -17.32 28.59
CA PRO A 275 3.56 -17.84 29.90
C PRO A 275 4.54 -17.38 30.98
N GLU A 276 4.05 -17.03 32.17
CA GLU A 276 4.90 -16.61 33.31
C GLU A 276 5.93 -17.68 33.70
N SER A 277 5.59 -18.96 33.50
CA SER A 277 6.45 -20.10 33.76
C SER A 277 7.60 -20.24 32.75
N SER A 278 7.60 -19.48 31.66
CA SER A 278 8.65 -19.50 30.66
C SER A 278 9.95 -18.86 31.19
N PRO A 279 11.13 -19.46 30.95
CA PRO A 279 12.40 -18.84 31.32
C PRO A 279 12.67 -17.52 30.57
N ALA A 280 11.96 -17.27 29.46
CA ALA A 280 12.04 -16.03 28.71
C ALA A 280 11.19 -14.89 29.31
N PHE A 281 10.21 -15.20 30.17
CA PHE A 281 9.22 -14.22 30.64
C PHE A 281 9.87 -13.04 31.37
N ALA A 282 10.71 -13.30 32.38
CA ALA A 282 11.37 -12.24 33.13
C ALA A 282 12.27 -11.33 32.26
N THR A 283 12.85 -11.88 31.19
CA THR A 283 13.68 -11.12 30.25
C THR A 283 12.81 -10.29 29.31
N ALA A 284 11.73 -10.87 28.79
CA ALA A 284 10.75 -10.19 27.95
C ALA A 284 10.07 -9.04 28.71
N THR A 285 9.63 -9.26 29.96
CA THR A 285 9.05 -8.22 30.82
C THR A 285 9.98 -7.03 30.96
N ARG A 286 11.26 -7.26 31.30
CA ARG A 286 12.25 -6.18 31.45
C ARG A 286 12.43 -5.37 30.17
N HIS A 287 12.53 -6.04 29.02
CA HIS A 287 12.71 -5.35 27.75
C HIS A 287 11.45 -4.61 27.30
N THR A 288 10.26 -5.16 27.57
CA THR A 288 8.98 -4.48 27.31
C THR A 288 8.84 -3.24 28.19
N GLU A 289 9.17 -3.31 29.48
CA GLU A 289 9.18 -2.15 30.38
C GLU A 289 10.13 -1.04 29.89
N GLN A 290 11.36 -1.39 29.53
CA GLN A 290 12.36 -0.44 29.03
C GLN A 290 11.95 0.21 27.69
N LEU A 291 11.34 -0.57 26.80
CA LEU A 291 10.78 -0.08 25.56
C LEU A 291 9.65 0.92 25.85
N LEU A 292 8.72 0.57 26.73
CA LEU A 292 7.60 1.43 27.11
C LEU A 292 8.07 2.72 27.78
N ASP A 293 9.07 2.66 28.67
CA ASP A 293 9.67 3.86 29.28
C ASP A 293 10.22 4.81 28.20
N SER A 294 10.91 4.28 27.19
CA SER A 294 11.46 5.07 26.09
C SER A 294 10.36 5.63 25.17
N VAL A 295 9.27 4.88 24.97
CA VAL A 295 8.12 5.35 24.18
C VAL A 295 7.37 6.46 24.92
N VAL A 296 7.13 6.31 26.22
CA VAL A 296 6.51 7.36 27.06
C VAL A 296 7.36 8.63 27.05
N GLU A 297 8.69 8.49 27.17
CA GLU A 297 9.65 9.61 27.05
C GLU A 297 9.48 10.32 25.69
N ALA A 298 9.39 9.58 24.58
CA ALA A 298 9.15 10.16 23.26
C ALA A 298 7.81 10.92 23.14
N PHE A 299 6.76 10.41 23.79
CA PHE A 299 5.45 11.08 23.82
C PHE A 299 5.47 12.36 24.66
N ALA A 300 6.22 12.38 25.76
CA ALA A 300 6.39 13.57 26.60
C ALA A 300 7.24 14.66 25.93
N GLU A 301 8.30 14.27 25.20
CA GLU A 301 9.19 15.18 24.48
C GLU A 301 8.52 15.90 23.28
N ARG A 302 7.36 15.41 22.83
CA ARG A 302 6.51 16.07 21.83
C ARG A 302 6.28 17.55 22.13
N HIS A 303 6.30 17.95 23.40
CA HIS A 303 5.96 19.30 23.84
C HIS A 303 7.17 20.24 23.96
N THR A 304 8.41 19.75 23.79
CA THR A 304 9.63 20.51 24.16
C THR A 304 10.52 20.95 22.99
N ASN A 305 10.21 20.63 21.73
CA ASN A 305 10.91 21.12 20.52
C ASN A 305 12.45 20.96 20.50
N ALA A 306 13.03 20.00 21.24
CA ALA A 306 14.48 19.79 21.34
C ALA A 306 14.95 18.62 20.43
N PRO A 307 15.72 18.86 19.34
CA PRO A 307 16.09 17.82 18.36
C PRO A 307 17.12 16.79 18.84
N SER A 308 18.01 17.15 19.78
CA SER A 308 19.12 16.31 20.23
C SER A 308 18.69 15.16 21.16
N THR A 309 17.59 15.33 21.89
CA THR A 309 17.01 14.34 22.80
C THR A 309 16.31 13.21 22.03
N MET A 310 15.62 13.57 20.94
CA MET A 310 14.89 12.61 20.10
C MET A 310 15.76 11.55 19.41
N HIS A 311 17.02 11.86 19.12
CA HIS A 311 17.96 10.87 18.57
C HIS A 311 18.36 9.84 19.63
N HIS A 312 18.60 10.27 20.87
CA HIS A 312 19.00 9.37 21.95
C HIS A 312 17.85 8.45 22.37
N VAL A 313 16.63 8.99 22.45
CA VAL A 313 15.42 8.19 22.69
C VAL A 313 15.20 7.16 21.58
N GLN A 314 15.53 7.50 20.32
CA GLN A 314 15.45 6.55 19.20
C GLN A 314 16.36 5.34 19.36
N GLU A 315 17.63 5.57 19.71
CA GLU A 315 18.61 4.50 19.86
C GLU A 315 18.19 3.52 20.96
N LYS A 316 17.61 4.01 22.07
CA LYS A 316 17.05 3.17 23.12
C LYS A 316 15.88 2.33 22.60
N ILE A 317 14.93 2.94 21.89
CA ILE A 317 13.77 2.24 21.31
C ILE A 317 14.22 1.13 20.35
N GLU A 318 15.18 1.42 19.46
CA GLU A 318 15.75 0.43 18.55
C GLU A 318 16.44 -0.72 19.27
N LEU A 319 17.21 -0.42 20.31
CA LEU A 319 17.91 -1.42 21.11
C LEU A 319 16.92 -2.37 21.80
N HIS A 320 15.90 -1.84 22.46
CA HIS A 320 14.94 -2.65 23.23
C HIS A 320 14.01 -3.46 22.32
N ALA A 321 13.55 -2.87 21.22
CA ALA A 321 12.71 -3.60 20.27
C ALA A 321 13.49 -4.72 19.56
N ARG A 322 14.77 -4.53 19.22
CA ARG A 322 15.63 -5.62 18.71
C ARG A 322 15.78 -6.75 19.72
N ALA A 323 15.92 -6.44 21.01
CA ALA A 323 15.99 -7.44 22.07
C ALA A 323 14.69 -8.26 22.20
N LEU A 324 13.55 -7.68 21.83
CA LEU A 324 12.24 -8.35 21.77
C LEU A 324 11.96 -9.05 20.43
N GLY A 325 12.87 -8.98 19.46
CA GLY A 325 12.63 -9.48 18.10
C GLY A 325 11.58 -8.69 17.32
N VAL A 326 11.23 -7.49 17.78
CA VAL A 326 10.26 -6.60 17.15
C VAL A 326 11.01 -5.59 16.27
N SER A 327 10.61 -5.49 15.01
CA SER A 327 11.22 -4.57 14.05
C SER A 327 10.77 -3.13 14.29
N VAL A 328 11.74 -2.23 14.47
CA VAL A 328 11.52 -0.76 14.55
C VAL A 328 11.61 -0.16 13.16
N PRO A 329 10.74 0.80 12.80
CA PRO A 329 10.88 1.56 11.57
C PRO A 329 12.21 2.35 11.58
N PRO A 330 12.97 2.38 10.47
CA PRO A 330 14.28 3.03 10.43
C PRO A 330 14.17 4.54 10.66
N ALA A 331 15.16 5.12 11.35
CA ALA A 331 15.32 6.56 11.45
C ALA A 331 15.45 7.20 10.05
N ARG A 332 14.45 7.96 9.60
CA ARG A 332 14.62 8.79 8.40
C ARG A 332 15.64 9.90 8.70
N THR A 333 16.83 9.79 8.12
CA THR A 333 17.61 10.98 7.77
C THR A 333 16.74 11.83 6.83
N ARG A 334 16.41 13.06 7.23
CA ARG A 334 15.74 14.04 6.36
C ARG A 334 16.58 14.24 5.09
N HIS A 335 16.30 13.50 4.03
CA HIS A 335 16.53 13.97 2.67
C HIS A 335 15.30 14.78 2.23
N LEU A 336 15.04 15.85 2.97
CA LEU A 336 14.40 17.03 2.40
C LEU A 336 15.55 17.86 1.85
N SER A 337 15.44 18.32 0.60
CA SER A 337 16.41 19.15 -0.16
C SER A 337 17.43 18.40 -1.01
N SER A 338 17.09 18.14 -2.28
CA SER A 338 17.98 18.44 -3.42
C SER A 338 17.31 18.13 -4.79
N LEU A 339 16.09 18.58 -5.04
CA LEU A 339 15.56 18.67 -6.42
C LEU A 339 14.63 19.89 -6.53
N SER A 340 15.18 21.07 -6.22
CA SER A 340 14.65 22.35 -6.70
C SER A 340 15.83 23.14 -7.28
N HIS A 341 16.06 22.97 -8.58
CA HIS A 341 16.57 23.94 -9.55
C HIS A 341 17.18 23.18 -10.73
N ALA A 342 16.35 22.96 -11.75
CA ALA A 342 16.79 22.86 -13.13
C ALA A 342 15.66 23.39 -14.02
N SER A 343 15.40 24.69 -13.86
CA SER A 343 14.71 25.51 -14.84
C SER A 343 15.75 26.50 -15.35
N GLY A 344 15.92 26.58 -16.68
CA GLY A 344 16.86 27.44 -17.38
C GLY A 344 18.14 26.69 -17.77
N GLU A 345 18.58 26.60 -19.02
CA GLU A 345 18.31 27.42 -20.20
C GLU A 345 18.48 26.54 -21.46
N THR A 346 17.57 26.66 -22.42
CA THR A 346 17.85 26.41 -23.83
C THR A 346 18.51 27.65 -24.43
N PRO A 347 19.40 27.46 -25.41
CA PRO A 347 19.14 28.04 -26.72
C PRO A 347 18.65 26.99 -27.73
#